data_AF-A0A7X0CKR6-F1
#
_entry.id   AF-A0A7X0CKR6-F1
#
_cell.length_a   1.000
_cell.length_b   1.000
_cell.length_c   1.000
_cell.angle_alpha   90.00
_cell.angle_beta   90.00
_cell.angle_gamma   90.00
#
_symmetry.space_group_name_H-M   'P 1'
#
loop_
_entity.id
_entity.type
_entity.pdbx_description
1 polymer ?
#
loop_
_entity_poly.entity_id
_entity_poly.type
_entity_poly.pdbx_seq_one_letter_code
_entity_poly.pdbx_strand_id
1 'polypeptide(L)'
;MKVKLTRALVLFFIAYIIVTILAAATTEIYSSIYHSPPPAPGMSVLQAPAFVATVPYHVLIMLIVWPIFAAIYFRKPRQPNPSLQYEETLRLSFTWLIAAIVVDFVGFVLIKNPYSLTPHEFYVIYQPWISLIYIAIFISPFIRLWLSRLLTKR
;
A
#
# COMPACT_ATOMS: atom_id res chain seq x y z
N MET A 1 -20.41 14.92 2.37
CA MET A 1 -20.95 13.72 1.68
C MET A 1 -20.44 12.52 2.48
N LYS A 2 -21.29 11.58 2.92
CA LYS A 2 -20.80 10.42 3.69
C LYS A 2 -19.82 9.61 2.83
N VAL A 3 -18.70 9.17 3.42
CA VAL A 3 -17.77 8.24 2.75
C VAL A 3 -18.60 7.07 2.22
N LYS A 4 -18.55 6.83 0.91
CA LYS A 4 -19.21 5.67 0.33
C LYS A 4 -18.32 4.47 0.62
N LEU A 5 -18.49 3.87 1.80
CA LEU A 5 -17.63 2.80 2.31
C LEU A 5 -17.45 1.68 1.28
N THR A 6 -18.51 1.25 0.61
CA THR A 6 -18.45 0.26 -0.47
C THR A 6 -17.46 0.67 -1.57
N ARG A 7 -17.49 1.92 -2.02
CA ARG A 7 -16.56 2.42 -3.04
C ARG A 7 -15.13 2.49 -2.50
N ALA A 8 -14.96 2.91 -1.24
CA ALA A 8 -13.66 2.96 -0.60
C ALA A 8 -13.03 1.56 -0.53
N LEU A 9 -13.79 0.54 -0.13
CA LEU A 9 -13.35 -0.84 -0.01
C LEU A 9 -13.08 -1.49 -1.38
N VAL A 10 -13.95 -1.27 -2.38
CA VAL A 10 -13.71 -1.79 -3.74
C VAL A 10 -12.42 -1.23 -4.32
N LEU A 11 -12.19 0.09 -4.22
CA LEU A 11 -10.96 0.71 -4.71
C LEU A 11 -9.74 0.29 -3.89
N PHE A 12 -9.91 0.09 -2.58
CA PHE A 12 -8.88 -0.48 -1.72
C PHE A 12 -8.43 -1.85 -2.22
N PHE A 13 -9.36 -2.80 -2.43
CA PHE A 13 -8.99 -4.15 -2.87
C PHE A 13 -8.36 -4.17 -4.26
N ILE A 14 -8.86 -3.36 -5.19
CA ILE A 14 -8.25 -3.24 -6.53
C ILE A 14 -6.82 -2.69 -6.41
N ALA A 15 -6.62 -1.60 -5.65
CA ALA A 15 -5.30 -1.03 -5.43
C ALA A 15 -4.36 -2.03 -4.76
N TYR A 16 -4.85 -2.73 -3.72
CA TYR A 16 -4.11 -3.73 -2.97
C TYR A 16 -3.61 -4.86 -3.89
N ILE A 17 -4.49 -5.45 -4.69
CA ILE A 17 -4.11 -6.49 -5.66
C ILE A 17 -3.03 -5.97 -6.63
N ILE A 18 -3.19 -4.75 -7.14
CA ILE A 18 -2.22 -4.15 -8.07
C ILE A 18 -0.86 -3.97 -7.40
N VAL A 19 -0.79 -3.38 -6.20
CA VAL A 19 0.50 -3.17 -5.52
C VAL A 19 1.17 -4.49 -5.16
N THR A 20 0.40 -5.51 -4.77
CA THR A 20 0.93 -6.86 -4.50
C THR A 20 1.53 -7.47 -5.75
N ILE A 21 0.82 -7.42 -6.89
CA ILE A 21 1.34 -7.93 -8.18
C ILE A 21 2.60 -7.17 -8.59
N LEU A 22 2.60 -5.84 -8.51
CA LEU A 22 3.76 -5.03 -8.90
C LEU A 22 4.97 -5.27 -7.99
N ALA A 23 4.77 -5.39 -6.68
CA ALA A 23 5.85 -5.68 -5.74
C ALA A 23 6.46 -7.07 -6.00
N ALA A 24 5.62 -8.10 -6.16
CA ALA A 24 6.06 -9.45 -6.50
C ALA A 24 6.80 -9.47 -7.84
N ALA A 25 6.22 -8.88 -8.90
CA ALA A 25 6.85 -8.80 -10.21
C ALA A 25 8.20 -8.08 -10.16
N THR A 26 8.34 -7.02 -9.36
CA THR A 26 9.61 -6.30 -9.18
C THR A 26 10.67 -7.21 -8.58
N THR A 27 10.32 -8.00 -7.56
CA THR A 27 11.21 -8.97 -6.93
C THR A 27 11.61 -10.09 -7.89
N GLU A 28 10.66 -10.66 -8.64
CA GLU A 28 10.93 -11.73 -9.60
C GLU A 28 11.79 -11.26 -10.78
N ILE A 29 11.51 -10.07 -11.34
CA ILE A 29 12.31 -9.47 -12.41
C ILE A 29 13.74 -9.23 -11.91
N TYR A 30 13.90 -8.68 -10.70
CA TYR A 30 15.23 -8.47 -10.11
C TYR A 30 15.97 -9.80 -9.94
N SER A 31 15.29 -10.82 -9.40
CA SER A 31 15.87 -12.15 -9.21
C SER A 31 16.34 -12.76 -10.53
N SER A 32 15.54 -12.61 -11.59
CA SER A 32 15.87 -13.11 -12.93
C SER A 32 17.06 -12.39 -13.57
N ILE A 33 17.18 -11.08 -13.40
CA ILE A 33 18.27 -10.28 -14.00
C ILE A 33 19.59 -10.55 -13.29
N TYR A 34 19.57 -10.65 -11.96
CA TYR A 34 20.76 -10.78 -11.13
C TYR A 34 21.07 -12.22 -10.70
N HIS A 35 20.32 -13.20 -11.23
CA HIS A 35 20.43 -14.62 -10.88
C HIS A 35 20.47 -14.85 -9.35
N SER A 36 19.63 -14.13 -8.62
CA SER A 36 19.61 -14.21 -7.16
C SER A 36 19.12 -15.60 -6.72
N PRO A 37 19.78 -16.22 -5.74
CA PRO A 37 19.34 -17.52 -5.25
C PRO A 37 17.98 -17.38 -4.55
N PRO A 38 17.07 -18.37 -4.70
CA PRO A 38 15.87 -18.42 -3.90
C PRO A 38 16.23 -18.60 -2.41
N PRO A 39 15.33 -18.24 -1.48
CA PRO A 39 15.53 -18.57 -0.07
C PRO A 39 15.66 -20.08 0.10
N ALA A 40 16.57 -20.51 0.98
CA ALA A 40 16.72 -21.93 1.29
C ALA A 40 15.41 -22.52 1.86
N PRO A 41 15.14 -23.82 1.68
CA PRO A 41 13.92 -24.44 2.20
C PRO A 41 13.75 -24.17 3.71
N GLY A 42 12.58 -23.67 4.10
CA GLY A 42 12.28 -23.33 5.50
C GLY A 42 12.79 -21.97 5.97
N MET A 43 13.48 -21.20 5.10
CA MET A 43 13.91 -19.84 5.41
C MET A 43 12.85 -18.80 5.02
N SER A 44 12.84 -17.70 5.76
CA SER A 44 11.97 -16.55 5.55
C SER A 44 12.25 -15.85 4.23
N VAL A 45 11.22 -15.31 3.58
CA VAL A 45 11.40 -14.47 2.39
C VAL A 45 12.20 -13.19 2.70
N LEU A 46 12.22 -12.76 3.97
CA LEU A 46 13.05 -11.63 4.41
C LEU A 46 14.56 -11.89 4.29
N GLN A 47 14.97 -13.14 4.05
CA GLN A 47 16.36 -13.52 3.84
C GLN A 47 16.70 -13.71 2.35
N ALA A 48 15.70 -13.66 1.46
CA ALA A 48 15.92 -13.79 0.04
C ALA A 48 16.60 -12.51 -0.50
N PRO A 49 17.80 -12.60 -1.13
CA PRO A 49 18.55 -11.42 -1.56
C PRO A 49 17.76 -10.50 -2.49
N ALA A 50 17.02 -11.07 -3.45
CA ALA A 50 16.18 -10.31 -4.37
C ALA A 50 15.05 -9.56 -3.64
N PHE A 51 14.43 -10.19 -2.64
CA PHE A 51 13.36 -9.54 -1.87
C PHE A 51 13.92 -8.35 -1.10
N VAL A 52 14.99 -8.55 -0.33
CA VAL A 52 15.66 -7.50 0.46
C VAL A 52 16.09 -6.32 -0.41
N ALA A 53 16.69 -6.61 -1.57
CA ALA A 53 17.12 -5.58 -2.51
C ALA A 53 15.94 -4.78 -3.11
N THR A 54 14.74 -5.38 -3.18
CA THR A 54 13.59 -4.76 -3.84
C THR A 54 12.58 -4.08 -2.92
N VAL A 55 12.65 -4.31 -1.60
CA VAL A 55 11.75 -3.68 -0.63
C VAL A 55 11.66 -2.14 -0.73
N PRO A 56 12.77 -1.39 -0.96
CA PRO A 56 12.68 0.05 -1.15
C PRO A 56 11.75 0.45 -2.31
N TYR A 57 11.76 -0.31 -3.41
CA TYR A 57 10.89 -0.08 -4.56
C TYR A 57 9.43 -0.44 -4.26
N HIS A 58 9.17 -1.39 -3.36
CA HIS A 58 7.81 -1.69 -2.92
C HIS A 58 7.17 -0.46 -2.26
N VAL A 59 7.91 0.28 -1.44
CA VAL A 59 7.44 1.55 -0.85
C VAL A 59 7.15 2.59 -1.95
N LEU A 60 8.00 2.70 -2.96
CA LEU A 60 7.78 3.62 -4.09
C LEU A 60 6.52 3.25 -4.89
N ILE A 61 6.27 1.96 -5.11
CA ILE A 61 5.04 1.47 -5.73
C ILE A 61 3.83 1.93 -4.92
N MET A 62 3.88 1.85 -3.58
CA MET A 62 2.79 2.34 -2.73
C MET A 62 2.56 3.84 -2.91
N LEU A 63 3.64 4.64 -2.92
CA LEU A 63 3.56 6.10 -3.08
C LEU A 63 3.04 6.53 -4.46
N ILE A 64 3.08 5.68 -5.47
CA ILE A 64 2.54 5.98 -6.80
C ILE A 64 1.09 5.49 -6.92
N VAL A 65 0.83 4.24 -6.58
CA VAL A 65 -0.47 3.60 -6.84
C VAL A 65 -1.55 4.16 -5.92
N TRP A 66 -1.29 4.28 -4.61
CA TRP A 66 -2.33 4.71 -3.67
C TRP A 66 -2.85 6.14 -3.93
N PRO A 67 -2.03 7.14 -4.29
CA PRO A 67 -2.55 8.46 -4.67
C PRO A 67 -3.40 8.45 -5.95
N ILE A 68 -3.06 7.59 -6.93
CA ILE A 68 -3.88 7.41 -8.15
C ILE A 68 -5.27 6.90 -7.76
N PHE A 69 -5.34 5.88 -6.91
CA PHE A 69 -6.62 5.34 -6.44
C PHE A 69 -7.39 6.33 -5.58
N ALA A 70 -6.71 7.14 -4.77
CA ALA A 70 -7.35 8.25 -4.06
C ALA A 70 -7.96 9.26 -5.04
N ALA A 71 -7.25 9.60 -6.12
CA ALA A 71 -7.77 10.48 -7.17
C ALA A 71 -9.01 9.89 -7.85
N ILE A 72 -9.02 8.59 -8.13
CA ILE A 72 -10.18 7.88 -8.68
C ILE A 72 -11.36 7.94 -7.69
N TYR A 73 -11.13 7.72 -6.39
CA TYR A 73 -12.18 7.80 -5.36
C TYR A 73 -12.86 9.18 -5.36
N PHE A 74 -12.08 10.26 -5.42
CA PHE A 74 -12.58 11.64 -5.39
C PHE A 74 -12.96 12.23 -6.77
N ARG A 75 -13.10 11.42 -7.82
CA ARG A 75 -13.36 11.88 -9.21
C ARG A 75 -14.78 12.43 -9.47
N LYS A 76 -15.74 12.28 -8.55
CA LYS A 76 -17.14 12.77 -8.65
C LYS A 76 -17.47 13.72 -7.49
N PRO A 77 -18.48 14.61 -7.62
CA PRO A 77 -18.32 16.06 -7.49
C PRO A 77 -17.58 16.49 -6.22
N ARG A 78 -16.64 17.40 -6.44
CA ARG A 78 -15.75 17.96 -5.43
C ARG A 78 -16.60 18.57 -4.33
N GLN A 79 -16.44 18.09 -3.10
CA GLN A 79 -17.02 18.72 -1.92
C GLN A 79 -16.58 20.20 -1.88
N PRO A 80 -17.49 21.18 -2.07
CA PRO A 80 -17.11 22.60 -2.13
C PRO A 80 -16.65 23.13 -0.78
N ASN A 81 -17.09 22.53 0.33
CA ASN A 81 -16.68 22.93 1.66
C ASN A 81 -15.30 22.34 2.03
N PRO A 82 -14.26 23.17 2.28
CA PRO A 82 -12.92 22.69 2.61
C PRO A 82 -12.85 21.82 3.87
N SER A 83 -13.66 22.09 4.90
CA SER A 83 -13.64 21.32 6.16
C SER A 83 -14.20 19.91 5.94
N LEU A 84 -15.34 19.79 5.26
CA LEU A 84 -15.93 18.51 4.90
C LEU A 84 -15.02 17.71 3.96
N GLN A 85 -14.30 18.36 3.06
CA GLN A 85 -13.32 17.69 2.19
C GLN A 85 -12.15 17.12 2.99
N TYR A 86 -11.65 17.84 4.00
CA TYR A 86 -10.59 17.37 4.88
C TYR A 86 -11.07 16.17 5.72
N GLU A 87 -12.26 16.26 6.32
CA GLU A 87 -12.88 15.17 7.09
C GLU A 87 -13.08 13.91 6.24
N GLU A 88 -13.57 14.04 5.01
CA GLU A 88 -13.70 12.93 4.06
C GLU A 88 -12.34 12.32 3.70
N THR A 89 -11.30 13.14 3.55
CA THR A 89 -9.92 12.69 3.28
C THR A 89 -9.38 11.89 4.46
N LEU A 90 -9.50 12.42 5.67
CA LEU A 90 -9.05 11.77 6.90
C LEU A 90 -9.73 10.41 7.11
N ARG A 91 -11.06 10.35 6.92
CA ARG A 91 -11.81 9.10 7.02
C ARG A 91 -11.35 8.06 6.01
N LEU A 92 -11.09 8.46 4.76
CA LEU A 92 -10.59 7.54 3.74
C LEU A 92 -9.19 7.02 4.11
N SER A 93 -8.29 7.90 4.55
CA SER A 93 -6.94 7.54 5.00
C SER A 93 -6.96 6.49 6.10
N PHE A 94 -7.76 6.68 7.14
CA PHE A 94 -7.89 5.68 8.21
C PHE A 94 -8.57 4.39 7.74
N THR A 95 -9.61 4.50 6.90
CA THR A 95 -10.29 3.31 6.36
C THR A 95 -9.32 2.42 5.61
N TRP A 96 -8.50 2.99 4.73
CA TRP A 96 -7.53 2.24 3.95
C TRP A 96 -6.36 1.74 4.78
N LEU A 97 -5.86 2.54 5.74
CA LEU A 97 -4.81 2.11 6.66
C LEU A 97 -5.26 0.90 7.49
N ILE A 98 -6.42 0.97 8.12
CA ILE A 98 -6.95 -0.14 8.95
C ILE A 98 -7.19 -1.37 8.09
N ALA A 99 -7.80 -1.20 6.90
CA ALA A 99 -8.00 -2.30 5.98
C ALA A 99 -6.67 -2.94 5.54
N ALA A 100 -5.62 -2.15 5.26
CA ALA A 100 -4.30 -2.66 4.92
C ALA A 100 -3.69 -3.49 6.06
N ILE A 101 -3.70 -2.97 7.29
CA ILE A 101 -3.18 -3.68 8.46
C ILE A 101 -3.89 -5.04 8.65
N VAL A 102 -5.22 -5.05 8.53
CA VAL A 102 -6.01 -6.28 8.68
C VAL A 102 -5.71 -7.27 7.57
N VAL A 103 -5.73 -6.82 6.31
CA VAL A 103 -5.49 -7.71 5.15
C VAL A 103 -4.07 -8.23 5.16
N ASP A 104 -3.08 -7.42 5.52
CA ASP A 104 -1.68 -7.85 5.63
C ASP A 104 -1.50 -8.89 6.74
N PHE A 105 -2.09 -8.67 7.90
CA PHE A 105 -2.01 -9.62 9.00
C PHE A 105 -2.67 -10.96 8.61
N VAL A 106 -3.85 -10.92 8.00
CA VAL A 106 -4.53 -12.14 7.55
C VAL A 106 -3.73 -12.83 6.44
N GLY A 107 -3.31 -12.08 5.42
CA GLY A 107 -2.67 -12.61 4.21
C GLY A 107 -1.24 -13.09 4.42
N PHE A 108 -0.43 -12.33 5.14
CA PHE A 108 0.99 -12.64 5.33
C PHE A 108 1.30 -13.33 6.65
N VAL A 109 0.46 -13.21 7.69
CA VAL A 109 0.75 -13.79 9.01
C VAL A 109 -0.10 -15.02 9.32
N LEU A 110 -1.42 -14.94 9.10
CA LEU A 110 -2.34 -16.04 9.46
C LEU A 110 -2.42 -17.14 8.40
N ILE A 111 -2.52 -16.76 7.11
CA ILE A 111 -2.64 -17.72 6.01
C ILE A 111 -1.25 -18.18 5.57
N LYS A 112 -1.02 -19.49 5.60
CA LYS A 112 0.23 -20.11 5.12
C LYS A 112 0.31 -20.07 3.58
N ASN A 113 1.34 -19.41 3.08
CA ASN A 113 1.68 -19.24 1.67
C ASN A 113 3.21 -19.03 1.55
N PRO A 114 3.78 -19.00 0.33
CA PRO A 114 5.23 -18.86 0.14
C PRO A 114 5.85 -17.57 0.71
N TYR A 115 5.04 -16.52 0.93
CA TYR A 115 5.46 -15.24 1.51
C TYR A 115 4.99 -15.07 2.96
N SER A 116 4.58 -16.15 3.63
CA SER A 116 4.16 -16.06 5.02
C SER A 116 5.29 -15.69 5.96
N LEU A 117 4.98 -14.84 6.92
CA LEU A 117 5.88 -14.34 7.95
C LEU A 117 5.25 -14.58 9.32
N THR A 118 6.09 -14.81 10.33
CA THR A 118 5.65 -14.75 11.72
C THR A 118 5.29 -13.32 12.11
N PRO A 119 4.46 -13.10 13.16
CA PRO A 119 4.16 -11.74 13.63
C PRO A 119 5.43 -10.93 13.97
N HIS A 120 6.44 -11.59 14.53
CA HIS A 120 7.72 -10.99 14.86
C HIS A 120 8.49 -10.57 13.59
N GLU A 121 8.54 -11.43 12.58
CA GLU A 121 9.16 -11.07 11.30
C GLU A 121 8.44 -9.89 10.63
N PHE A 122 7.11 -9.91 10.61
CA PHE A 122 6.32 -8.91 9.91
C PHE A 122 6.35 -7.53 10.57
N TYR A 123 6.29 -7.45 11.90
CA TYR A 123 6.19 -6.16 12.60
C TYR A 123 7.49 -5.66 13.24
N VAL A 124 8.46 -6.54 13.49
CA VAL A 124 9.74 -6.19 14.11
C VAL A 124 10.87 -6.22 13.08
N ILE A 125 11.08 -7.35 12.40
CA ILE A 125 12.23 -7.53 11.50
C ILE A 125 12.03 -6.76 10.19
N TYR A 126 10.82 -6.74 9.64
CA TYR A 126 10.51 -6.06 8.39
C TYR A 126 10.48 -4.52 8.51
N GLN A 127 10.81 -3.96 9.68
CA GLN A 127 11.02 -2.53 9.84
C GLN A 127 12.27 -2.07 9.08
N PRO A 128 12.30 -0.82 8.58
CA PRO A 128 11.25 0.20 8.67
C PRO A 128 10.16 0.06 7.59
N TRP A 129 10.26 -0.94 6.72
CA TRP A 129 9.55 -1.00 5.46
C TRP A 129 8.03 -1.09 5.62
N ILE A 130 7.55 -1.93 6.54
CA ILE A 130 6.11 -2.04 6.80
C ILE A 130 5.51 -0.72 7.29
N SER A 131 6.23 0.01 8.13
CA SER A 131 5.80 1.32 8.62
C SER A 131 5.75 2.33 7.47
N LEU A 132 6.73 2.33 6.57
CA LEU A 132 6.75 3.20 5.40
C LEU A 132 5.60 2.88 4.42
N ILE A 133 5.25 1.61 4.24
CA ILE A 133 4.09 1.18 3.45
C ILE A 133 2.80 1.74 4.08
N TYR A 134 2.60 1.56 5.38
CA TYR A 134 1.42 2.08 6.07
C TYR A 134 1.32 3.60 6.05
N ILE A 135 2.45 4.30 6.21
CA ILE A 135 2.52 5.75 6.05
C ILE A 135 2.12 6.13 4.62
N ALA A 136 2.68 5.49 3.59
CA ALA A 136 2.36 5.75 2.19
C ALA A 136 0.86 5.60 1.91
N ILE A 137 0.22 4.53 2.39
CA ILE A 137 -1.22 4.30 2.27
C ILE A 137 -2.01 5.43 2.94
N PHE A 138 -1.65 5.77 4.18
CA PHE A 138 -2.35 6.78 4.97
C PHE A 138 -2.24 8.18 4.36
N ILE A 139 -1.06 8.59 3.88
CA ILE A 139 -0.84 9.93 3.33
C ILE A 139 -1.41 10.09 1.91
N SER A 140 -1.69 9.00 1.21
CA SER A 140 -2.08 9.04 -0.21
C SER A 140 -3.34 9.88 -0.51
N PRO A 141 -4.44 9.78 0.27
CA PRO A 141 -5.56 10.72 0.13
C PRO A 141 -5.18 12.19 0.35
N PHE A 142 -4.22 12.47 1.25
CA PHE A 142 -3.72 13.84 1.48
C PHE A 142 -2.85 14.34 0.33
N ILE A 143 -2.00 13.49 -0.26
CA ILE A 143 -1.23 13.82 -1.47
C ILE A 143 -2.19 14.28 -2.58
N ARG A 144 -3.25 13.50 -2.81
CA ARG A 144 -4.30 13.88 -3.76
C ARG A 144 -4.96 15.21 -3.39
N LEU A 145 -5.30 15.42 -2.12
CA LEU A 145 -5.96 16.65 -1.67
C LEU A 145 -5.08 17.87 -1.96
N TRP A 146 -3.79 17.78 -1.64
CA TRP A 146 -2.79 18.82 -1.88
C TRP A 146 -2.62 19.12 -3.37
N LEU A 147 -2.43 18.08 -4.21
CA LEU A 147 -2.36 18.22 -5.67
C LEU A 147 -3.60 18.90 -6.24
N SER A 148 -4.79 18.52 -5.75
CA SER A 148 -6.04 19.12 -6.20
C SER A 148 -6.07 20.63 -5.91
N ARG A 149 -5.59 21.06 -4.74
CA ARG A 149 -5.58 22.47 -4.34
C ARG A 149 -4.58 23.29 -5.17
N LEU A 150 -3.42 22.74 -5.50
CA LEU A 150 -2.44 23.38 -6.37
C LEU A 150 -2.99 23.65 -7.77
N LEU A 151 -3.69 22.68 -8.35
CA LEU A 151 -4.23 22.79 -9.70
C LEU A 151 -5.45 23.72 -9.83
N THR A 152 -6.06 24.11 -8.70
CA THR A 152 -7.24 25.00 -8.68
C THR A 152 -6.89 26.44 -8.28
N LYS A 153 -5.63 26.68 -7.88
CA LYS A 153 -5.10 28.03 -7.61
C LYS A 153 -4.57 28.72 -8.88
N ARG A 154 -4.64 28.06 -10.04
CA ARG A 154 -4.48 28.66 -11.37
C ARG A 154 -5.86 28.88 -11.96
#